data_AF-A0A9D2XAW0-F1
#
_entry.id   AF-A0A9D2XAW0-F1
#
_cell.length_a   1.000
_cell.length_b   1.000
_cell.length_c   1.000
_cell.angle_alpha   90.00
_cell.angle_beta   90.00
_cell.angle_gamma   90.00
#
_symmetry.space_group_name_H-M   'P 1'
#
loop_
_entity.id
_entity.type
_entity.pdbx_description
1 polymer ?
#
loop_
_entity_poly.entity_id
_entity_poly.type
_entity_poly.pdbx_seq_one_letter_code
_entity_poly.pdbx_strand_id
1 'polypeptide(L)'
;MGSQKKNPLYPISVDDYPKLFDYVLTADGLIYFHTLKRNYIMGKDLTLDEFNKLRLLYVYYATANRNPKEVHSWQDVCITLDEKGIIEKDMYQSKEDLKNKSLIVTNPQYQSGLYRKYTEYVKENLDSK
;
A
#
# COMPACT_ATOMS: atom_id res chain seq x y z
N MET A 1 -15.55 24.99 5.99
CA MET A 1 -14.56 24.39 5.06
C MET A 1 -13.60 23.53 5.85
N GLY A 2 -13.85 22.22 5.99
CA GLY A 2 -13.02 21.41 6.88
C GLY A 2 -13.27 19.92 6.73
N SER A 3 -12.70 19.29 5.69
CA SER A 3 -12.62 17.81 5.61
C SER A 3 -11.59 17.25 4.62
N GLN A 4 -10.96 18.06 3.77
CA GLN A 4 -10.07 17.52 2.72
C GLN A 4 -8.68 17.10 3.20
N LYS A 5 -8.18 17.59 4.35
CA LYS A 5 -6.89 17.17 4.94
C LYS A 5 -6.86 15.75 5.54
N LYS A 6 -7.96 14.98 5.45
CA LYS A 6 -8.04 13.61 6.03
C LYS A 6 -7.77 12.49 5.03
N ASN A 7 -7.81 12.76 3.72
CA ASN A 7 -7.67 11.75 2.68
C ASN A 7 -6.22 11.72 2.15
N PRO A 8 -5.42 10.68 2.46
CA PRO A 8 -4.03 10.57 2.01
C PRO A 8 -3.87 10.39 0.50
N LEU A 9 -4.93 10.03 -0.23
CA LEU A 9 -4.90 9.78 -1.68
C LEU A 9 -5.77 10.79 -2.46
N TYR A 10 -6.05 11.97 -1.90
CA TYR A 10 -6.77 13.03 -2.61
C TYR A 10 -6.06 13.36 -3.94
N PRO A 11 -6.77 13.47 -5.08
CA PRO A 11 -8.22 13.71 -5.22
C PRO A 11 -9.10 12.46 -5.33
N ILE A 12 -8.55 11.27 -5.13
CA ILE A 12 -9.31 10.03 -5.23
C ILE A 12 -10.30 9.94 -4.06
N SER A 13 -11.58 9.71 -4.34
CA SER A 13 -12.58 9.49 -3.30
C SER A 13 -12.25 8.25 -2.46
N VAL A 14 -12.53 8.28 -1.16
CA VAL A 14 -12.37 7.10 -0.28
C VAL A 14 -13.22 5.93 -0.75
N ASP A 15 -14.37 6.20 -1.37
CA ASP A 15 -15.25 5.16 -1.93
C ASP A 15 -14.61 4.44 -3.12
N ASP A 16 -13.66 5.10 -3.80
CA ASP A 16 -12.94 4.58 -4.95
C ASP A 16 -11.63 3.86 -4.57
N TYR A 17 -11.24 3.87 -3.30
CA TYR A 17 -10.04 3.17 -2.83
C TYR A 17 -9.96 1.70 -3.25
N PRO A 18 -11.04 0.89 -3.13
CA PRO A 18 -10.98 -0.52 -3.51
C PRO A 18 -10.71 -0.75 -5.01
N LYS A 19 -10.75 0.29 -5.85
CA LYS A 19 -10.52 0.21 -7.30
C LYS A 19 -9.08 0.53 -7.70
N LEU A 20 -8.22 0.93 -6.75
CA LEU A 20 -6.93 1.55 -7.06
C LEU A 20 -5.86 0.58 -7.52
N PHE A 21 -5.89 -0.65 -7.01
CA PHE A 21 -4.82 -1.62 -7.20
C PHE A 21 -5.35 -2.88 -7.86
N ASP A 22 -4.47 -3.52 -8.64
CA ASP A 22 -4.75 -4.67 -9.48
C ASP A 22 -4.91 -5.98 -8.68
N TYR A 23 -4.54 -5.98 -7.40
CA TYR A 23 -4.67 -7.12 -6.49
C TYR A 23 -5.32 -6.76 -5.15
N VAL A 24 -5.93 -7.75 -4.53
CA VAL A 24 -6.47 -7.72 -3.16
C VAL A 24 -5.98 -8.96 -2.39
N LEU A 25 -6.02 -8.90 -1.05
CA LEU A 25 -5.60 -10.01 -0.20
C LEU A 25 -6.63 -11.14 -0.25
N THR A 26 -6.14 -12.38 -0.21
CA THR A 26 -6.94 -13.53 0.20
C THR A 26 -7.03 -13.60 1.74
N ALA A 27 -7.80 -14.56 2.27
CA ALA A 27 -7.82 -14.81 3.72
C ALA A 27 -6.42 -15.17 4.26
N ASP A 28 -5.69 -16.04 3.56
CA ASP A 28 -4.31 -16.40 3.91
C ASP A 28 -3.36 -15.21 3.75
N GLY A 29 -3.57 -14.39 2.71
CA GLY A 29 -2.87 -13.12 2.55
C GLY A 29 -3.05 -12.18 3.73
N LEU A 30 -4.26 -12.08 4.27
CA LEU A 30 -4.56 -11.26 5.45
C LEU A 30 -3.85 -11.77 6.70
N ILE A 31 -3.84 -13.09 6.92
CA ILE A 31 -3.12 -13.72 8.04
C ILE A 31 -1.61 -13.44 7.92
N TYR A 32 -1.05 -13.62 6.72
CA TYR A 32 0.36 -13.37 6.46
C TYR A 32 0.72 -11.89 6.64
N PHE A 33 -0.11 -10.97 6.14
CA PHE A 33 0.03 -9.54 6.35
C PHE A 33 0.08 -9.18 7.83
N HIS A 34 -0.85 -9.68 8.66
CA HIS A 34 -0.86 -9.40 10.09
C HIS A 34 0.38 -9.96 10.80
N THR A 35 0.92 -11.08 10.33
CA THR A 35 2.17 -11.66 10.84
C THR A 35 3.36 -10.73 10.52
N LEU A 36 3.48 -10.29 9.27
CA LEU A 36 4.52 -9.34 8.84
C LEU A 36 4.42 -8.01 9.58
N LYS A 37 3.23 -7.41 9.65
CA LYS A 37 2.99 -6.14 10.34
C LYS A 37 3.36 -6.25 11.82
N ARG A 38 3.03 -7.36 12.48
CA ARG A 38 3.42 -7.60 13.88
C ARG A 38 4.94 -7.70 14.02
N ASN A 39 5.61 -8.47 13.17
CA ASN A 39 7.07 -8.61 13.22
C ASN A 39 7.77 -7.26 13.04
N TYR A 40 7.29 -6.44 12.09
CA TYR A 40 7.76 -5.07 11.88
C TYR A 40 7.59 -4.20 13.13
N ILE A 41 6.39 -4.18 13.73
CA ILE A 41 6.09 -3.38 14.95
C ILE A 41 6.97 -3.82 16.12
N MET A 42 7.24 -5.12 16.24
CA MET A 42 8.10 -5.67 17.29
C MET A 42 9.60 -5.40 17.04
N GLY A 43 9.97 -4.74 15.95
CA GLY A 43 11.36 -4.46 15.61
C GLY A 43 12.17 -5.72 15.29
N LYS A 44 11.52 -6.79 14.82
CA LYS A 44 12.25 -7.98 14.36
C LYS A 44 12.96 -7.68 13.05
N ASP A 45 14.09 -8.35 12.84
CA ASP A 45 14.79 -8.32 11.56
C ASP A 45 13.91 -8.95 10.49
N LEU A 46 13.61 -8.17 9.46
CA LEU A 46 12.93 -8.61 8.25
C LEU A 46 13.90 -8.50 7.08
N THR A 47 13.77 -9.42 6.14
CA THR A 47 14.49 -9.35 4.88
C THR A 47 13.93 -8.23 4.00
N LEU A 48 14.69 -7.78 3.00
CA LEU A 48 14.21 -6.82 2.01
C LEU A 48 12.94 -7.29 1.31
N ASP A 49 12.87 -8.58 0.98
CA ASP A 49 11.69 -9.20 0.36
C ASP A 49 10.47 -9.14 1.29
N GLU A 50 10.63 -9.35 2.60
CA GLU A 50 9.54 -9.20 3.58
C GLU A 50 9.10 -7.74 3.75
N PHE A 51 10.03 -6.78 3.71
CA PHE A 51 9.67 -5.36 3.70
C PHE A 51 8.88 -4.98 2.44
N ASN A 52 9.28 -5.47 1.28
CA ASN A 52 8.54 -5.28 0.04
C ASN A 52 7.13 -5.85 0.11
N LYS A 53 7.01 -7.09 0.61
CA LYS A 53 5.70 -7.74 0.81
C LYS A 53 4.84 -6.99 1.83
N LEU A 54 5.44 -6.46 2.90
CA LEU A 54 4.73 -5.62 3.86
C LEU A 54 4.17 -4.38 3.17
N ARG A 55 4.97 -3.65 2.38
CA ARG A 55 4.51 -2.46 1.63
C ARG A 55 3.33 -2.79 0.70
N LEU A 56 3.45 -3.87 -0.08
CA LEU A 56 2.40 -4.30 -1.02
C LEU A 56 1.10 -4.72 -0.31
N LEU A 57 1.20 -5.62 0.67
CA LEU A 57 0.02 -6.15 1.35
C LEU A 57 -0.67 -5.07 2.19
N TYR A 58 0.09 -4.15 2.77
CA TYR A 58 -0.49 -3.10 3.59
C TYR A 58 -1.33 -2.13 2.75
N VAL A 59 -0.84 -1.67 1.59
CA VAL A 59 -1.62 -0.77 0.74
C VAL A 59 -2.89 -1.45 0.21
N TYR A 60 -2.82 -2.73 -0.15
CA TYR A 60 -3.99 -3.50 -0.58
C TYR A 60 -5.01 -3.66 0.56
N TYR A 61 -4.55 -3.95 1.79
CA TYR A 61 -5.42 -4.03 2.97
C TYR A 61 -6.10 -2.68 3.27
N ALA A 62 -5.32 -1.60 3.30
CA ALA A 62 -5.81 -0.28 3.70
C ALA A 62 -6.86 0.26 2.71
N THR A 63 -6.63 0.04 1.41
CA THR A 63 -7.54 0.52 0.35
C THR A 63 -8.78 -0.34 0.21
N ALA A 64 -8.68 -1.67 0.31
CA ALA A 64 -9.85 -2.55 0.31
C ALA A 64 -10.84 -2.21 1.45
N ASN A 65 -10.32 -1.78 2.61
CA ASN A 65 -11.12 -1.41 3.77
C ASN A 65 -11.58 0.05 3.79
N ARG A 66 -11.31 0.83 2.73
CA ARG A 66 -11.65 2.28 2.67
C ARG A 66 -11.19 3.02 3.93
N ASN A 67 -9.98 2.73 4.41
CA ASN A 67 -9.50 3.24 5.69
C ASN A 67 -8.36 4.26 5.50
N PRO A 68 -8.66 5.58 5.45
CA PRO A 68 -7.65 6.62 5.34
C PRO A 68 -6.57 6.57 6.41
N LYS A 69 -6.89 6.14 7.63
CA LYS A 69 -5.89 6.06 8.72
C LYS A 69 -4.85 4.98 8.43
N GLU A 70 -5.28 3.82 7.96
CA GLU A 70 -4.35 2.74 7.59
C GLU A 70 -3.53 3.11 6.35
N VAL A 71 -4.07 3.91 5.43
CA VAL A 71 -3.28 4.41 4.29
C VAL A 71 -2.21 5.40 4.75
N HIS A 72 -2.51 6.32 5.68
CA HIS A 72 -1.48 7.15 6.32
C HIS A 72 -0.41 6.30 6.99
N SER A 73 -0.82 5.31 7.79
CA SER A 73 0.12 4.42 8.46
C SER A 73 0.97 3.59 7.47
N TRP A 74 0.43 3.24 6.31
CA TRP A 74 1.23 2.64 5.23
C TRP A 74 2.25 3.62 4.66
N GLN A 75 1.88 4.88 4.40
CA GLN A 75 2.80 5.92 3.95
C GLN A 75 3.93 6.14 4.96
N ASP A 76 3.61 6.22 6.26
CA ASP A 76 4.58 6.36 7.34
C ASP A 76 5.59 5.19 7.36
N VAL A 77 5.10 3.96 7.14
CA VAL A 77 5.97 2.77 7.01
C VAL A 77 6.92 2.91 5.83
N CYS A 78 6.42 3.31 4.65
CA CYS A 78 7.27 3.51 3.48
C CYS A 78 8.35 4.56 3.74
N ILE A 79 7.98 5.72 4.27
CA ILE A 79 8.91 6.81 4.61
C ILE A 79 9.97 6.33 5.62
N THR A 80 9.54 5.68 6.71
CA THR A 80 10.46 5.18 7.74
C THR A 80 11.47 4.18 7.18
N LEU A 81 11.04 3.31 6.27
CA LEU A 81 11.93 2.32 5.65
C LEU A 81 12.94 3.00 4.70
N ASP A 82 12.50 4.00 3.96
CA ASP A 82 13.36 4.77 3.06
C ASP A 82 14.42 5.57 3.84
N GLU A 83 14.04 6.20 4.96
CA GLU A 83 14.95 6.90 5.89
C GLU A 83 15.99 5.95 6.51
N LYS A 84 15.66 4.66 6.67
CA LYS A 84 16.58 3.61 7.12
C LYS A 84 17.45 3.04 6.01
N GLY A 85 17.33 3.55 4.78
CA GLY A 85 18.07 3.06 3.62
C GLY A 85 17.56 1.72 3.07
N ILE A 86 16.37 1.27 3.48
CA ILE A 86 15.73 0.05 3.00
C ILE A 86 14.91 0.40 1.75
N ILE A 87 15.62 0.67 0.66
CA ILE A 87 15.02 1.12 -0.61
C ILE A 87 14.32 -0.05 -1.32
N GLU A 88 13.19 0.24 -1.96
CA GLU A 88 12.48 -0.73 -2.80
C GLU A 88 13.37 -1.24 -3.94
N LYS A 89 13.58 -2.56 -3.96
CA LYS A 89 14.28 -3.26 -5.04
C LYS A 89 13.62 -4.62 -5.24
N ASP A 90 13.59 -5.12 -6.48
CA ASP A 90 13.05 -6.45 -6.82
C ASP A 90 11.56 -6.63 -6.43
N MET A 91 10.81 -5.53 -6.35
CA MET A 91 9.39 -5.51 -5.95
C MET A 91 8.51 -6.42 -6.84
N TYR A 92 8.85 -6.51 -8.13
CA TYR A 92 8.19 -7.43 -9.05
C TYR A 92 8.30 -8.89 -8.58
N GLN A 93 9.49 -9.32 -8.13
CA GLN A 93 9.71 -10.68 -7.66
C GLN A 93 8.94 -10.96 -6.36
N SER A 94 8.92 -9.99 -5.43
CA SER A 94 8.12 -10.09 -4.21
C SER A 94 6.63 -10.22 -4.51
N LYS A 95 6.11 -9.49 -5.51
CA LYS A 95 4.72 -9.58 -5.96
C LYS A 95 4.42 -10.94 -6.61
N GLU A 96 5.30 -11.45 -7.47
CA GLU A 96 5.14 -12.78 -8.07
C GLU A 96 5.15 -13.89 -7.01
N ASP A 97 5.98 -13.80 -5.97
CA ASP A 97 5.94 -14.76 -4.85
C ASP A 97 4.59 -14.74 -4.11
N LEU A 98 4.02 -13.55 -3.86
CA LEU A 98 2.69 -13.42 -3.25
C LEU A 98 1.59 -14.07 -4.10
N LYS A 99 1.67 -13.92 -5.44
CA LYS A 99 0.73 -14.57 -6.38
C LYS A 99 0.89 -16.08 -6.37
N ASN A 100 2.12 -16.57 -6.46
CA ASN A 100 2.42 -18.01 -6.49
C ASN A 100 1.96 -18.71 -5.21
N LYS A 101 2.02 -18.00 -4.07
CA LYS A 101 1.52 -18.49 -2.77
C LYS A 101 0.02 -18.27 -2.56
N SER A 102 -0.70 -17.74 -3.55
CA SER A 102 -2.14 -17.42 -3.45
C SER A 102 -2.48 -16.48 -2.27
N LEU A 103 -1.55 -15.60 -1.89
CA LEU A 103 -1.75 -14.60 -0.83
C LEU A 103 -2.45 -13.35 -1.37
N ILE A 104 -2.38 -13.12 -2.69
CA ILE A 104 -3.12 -12.07 -3.37
C ILE A 104 -3.80 -12.64 -4.61
N VAL A 105 -4.93 -12.05 -4.99
CA VAL A 105 -5.71 -12.39 -6.18
C VAL A 105 -6.07 -11.13 -6.96
N THR A 106 -6.37 -11.29 -8.25
CA THR A 106 -6.78 -10.18 -9.10
C THR A 106 -7.99 -9.48 -8.49
N ASN A 107 -7.93 -8.15 -8.44
CA ASN A 107 -9.00 -7.33 -7.91
C ASN A 107 -10.10 -7.14 -8.97
N PRO A 108 -11.33 -7.64 -8.76
CA PRO A 108 -12.42 -7.49 -9.73
C PRO A 108 -12.93 -6.04 -9.84
N GLN A 109 -12.60 -5.18 -8.87
CA GLN A 109 -12.99 -3.78 -8.86
C GLN A 109 -11.92 -2.86 -9.46
N TYR A 110 -10.76 -3.40 -9.87
CA TYR A 110 -9.64 -2.59 -10.35
C TYR A 110 -10.03 -1.73 -11.55
N GLN A 111 -9.71 -0.43 -11.44
CA GLN A 111 -9.87 0.52 -12.52
C GLN A 111 -8.51 1.06 -12.95
N SER A 112 -8.06 0.65 -14.13
CA SER A 112 -6.78 1.07 -14.70
C SER A 112 -6.67 2.60 -14.78
N GLY A 113 -5.51 3.12 -14.37
CA GLY A 113 -5.20 4.55 -14.41
C GLY A 113 -5.86 5.39 -13.32
N LEU A 114 -6.71 4.83 -12.45
CA LEU A 114 -7.35 5.60 -11.39
C LEU A 114 -6.34 6.19 -10.40
N TYR A 115 -5.34 5.39 -10.00
CA TYR A 115 -4.25 5.85 -9.12
C TYR A 115 -3.38 6.93 -9.78
N ARG A 116 -3.33 7.00 -11.12
CA ARG A 116 -2.55 8.03 -11.84
C ARG A 116 -3.02 9.44 -11.50
N LYS A 117 -4.33 9.63 -11.27
CA LYS A 117 -4.90 10.92 -10.85
C LYS A 117 -4.27 11.45 -9.57
N TYR A 118 -3.98 10.56 -8.61
CA TYR A 118 -3.27 10.94 -7.38
C TYR A 118 -1.83 11.35 -7.69
N THR A 119 -1.10 10.55 -8.47
CA THR A 119 0.29 10.85 -8.78
C THR A 119 0.47 12.15 -9.59
N GLU A 120 -0.46 12.44 -10.51
CA GLU A 120 -0.48 13.69 -11.27
C GLU A 120 -0.76 14.89 -10.36
N TYR A 121 -1.79 14.80 -9.53
CA TYR A 121 -2.10 15.84 -8.55
C TYR A 121 -0.92 16.13 -7.62
N VAL A 122 -0.29 15.10 -7.08
CA VAL A 122 0.88 15.25 -6.19
C VAL A 122 2.03 15.94 -6.91
N LYS A 123 2.33 15.55 -8.17
CA LYS A 123 3.38 16.19 -8.96
C LYS A 123 3.12 17.68 -9.18
N GLU A 124 1.93 18.03 -9.65
CA GLU A 124 1.53 19.42 -9.92
C GLU A 124 1.56 20.32 -8.67
N ASN A 125 1.29 19.74 -7.49
CA ASN A 125 1.20 20.48 -6.23
C ASN A 125 2.48 20.42 -5.38
N LEU A 126 3.43 19.54 -5.70
CA LEU A 126 4.77 19.52 -5.09
C LEU A 126 5.73 20.51 -5.78
N ASP A 127 5.60 20.69 -7.10
CA ASP A 127 6.38 21.67 -7.87
C ASP A 127 5.98 23.14 -7.57
N SER A 128 5.00 23.35 -6.67
CA SER A 128 4.51 24.66 -6.23
C SER A 128 5.08 25.11 -4.87
N LYS A 129 6.12 24.45 -4.35
CA LYS A 129 6.78 24.80 -3.08
C LYS A 129 8.22 25.25 -3.25
#